data_AF-A0A832JTN0-F1
#
_entry.id   AF-A0A832JTN0-F1
#
_cell.length_a   1.000
_cell.length_b   1.000
_cell.length_c   1.000
_cell.angle_alpha   90.00
_cell.angle_beta   90.00
_cell.angle_gamma   90.00
#
_symmetry.space_group_name_H-M   'P 1'
#
loop_
_entity.id
_entity.type
_entity.pdbx_description
1 polymer ?
#
loop_
_entity_poly.entity_id
_entity_poly.type
_entity_poly.pdbx_seq_one_letter_code
_entity_poly.pdbx_strand_id
1 'polypeptide(L)' 'MRTSRKLRRERETSLYGDEETGTPPDELYFREDAEEALEMVEYTFNGVSKLLSEYSSRVREKDFL' A
#
# COMPACT_ATOMS: atom_id res chain seq x y z
N MET A 1 -8.10 7.14 -6.15
CA MET A 1 -6.98 6.29 -5.68
C MET A 1 -5.64 6.89 -6.09
N ARG A 2 -4.96 7.55 -5.16
CA ARG A 2 -3.62 8.16 -5.36
C ARG A 2 -2.52 7.22 -4.84
N THR A 3 -2.78 6.56 -3.71
CA THR A 3 -1.91 5.58 -3.03
C THR A 3 -1.53 4.37 -3.87
N SER A 4 -2.50 3.60 -4.38
CA SER A 4 -2.21 2.38 -5.17
C SER A 4 -1.40 2.67 -6.44
N ARG A 5 -1.60 3.86 -7.04
CA ARG A 5 -0.83 4.28 -8.22
C ARG A 5 0.60 4.68 -7.88
N LYS A 6 0.81 5.32 -6.72
CA LYS A 6 2.15 5.65 -6.21
C LYS A 6 2.91 4.37 -5.89
N LEU A 7 2.39 3.53 -4.99
CA LEU A 7 3.04 2.27 -4.60
C LEU A 7 3.36 1.34 -5.79
N ARG A 8 2.49 1.29 -6.80
CA ARG A 8 2.76 0.53 -8.03
C ARG A 8 3.96 1.07 -8.82
N ARG A 9 4.11 2.40 -8.90
CA ARG A 9 5.21 3.04 -9.62
C ARG A 9 6.54 2.83 -8.90
N GLU A 10 6.55 2.98 -7.58
CA GLU A 10 7.77 2.83 -6.77
C GLU A 10 8.29 1.39 -6.72
N ARG A 11 7.48 0.39 -7.07
CA ARG A 11 7.83 -1.03 -6.92
C ARG A 11 9.12 -1.43 -7.64
N GLU A 12 9.35 -0.95 -8.86
CA GLU A 12 10.53 -1.38 -9.62
C GLU A 12 11.76 -0.55 -9.23
N THR A 13 11.62 0.77 -9.17
CA THR A 13 12.72 1.68 -8.84
C THR A 13 13.24 1.47 -7.42
N SER A 14 12.40 1.11 -6.44
CA SER A 14 12.85 0.78 -5.08
C SER A 14 13.60 -0.55 -4.95
N LEU A 15 13.49 -1.43 -5.95
CA LEU A 15 14.19 -2.72 -5.96
C LEU A 15 15.46 -2.69 -6.82
N TYR A 16 15.38 -2.01 -7.97
CA TYR A 16 16.42 -2.09 -9.01
C TYR A 16 17.13 -0.75 -9.25
N GLY A 17 16.66 0.34 -8.63
CA GLY A 17 17.17 1.68 -8.92
C GLY A 17 16.61 2.24 -10.23
N ASP A 18 17.22 3.31 -10.71
CA ASP A 18 16.92 3.90 -12.01
C ASP A 18 17.85 3.30 -13.07
N GLU A 19 17.30 2.41 -13.89
CA GLU A 19 18.05 1.73 -14.95
C GLU A 19 18.53 2.68 -16.06
N GLU A 20 17.87 3.82 -16.27
CA GLU A 20 18.24 4.77 -17.33
C GLU A 20 19.53 5.52 -16.97
N THR A 21 19.66 5.92 -15.71
CA THR A 21 20.83 6.63 -15.20
C THR A 21 21.86 5.73 -14.53
N GLY A 22 21.49 4.48 -14.22
CA GLY A 22 22.31 3.54 -13.46
C GLY A 22 22.37 3.84 -11.95
N THR A 23 21.46 4.68 -11.44
CA THR A 23 21.45 5.09 -10.02
C THR A 23 20.86 3.97 -9.17
N PRO A 24 21.58 3.46 -8.15
CA PRO A 24 21.09 2.36 -7.32
C PRO A 24 19.97 2.81 -6.36
N PRO A 25 19.13 1.89 -5.86
CA PRO A 25 17.96 2.23 -5.05
C PRO A 25 18.31 2.92 -3.72
N ASP A 26 19.46 2.61 -3.11
CA ASP A 26 19.92 3.21 -1.85
C ASP A 26 20.34 4.69 -1.98
N GLU A 27 20.54 5.18 -3.22
CA GLU A 27 20.73 6.60 -3.50
C GLU A 27 19.42 7.33 -3.82
N LEU A 28 18.36 6.60 -4.16
CA LEU A 28 17.05 7.15 -4.56
C LEU A 28 16.03 7.19 -3.43
N TYR A 29 16.12 6.27 -2.47
CA TYR A 29 15.15 6.11 -1.39
C TYR A 29 15.80 6.27 -0.03
N PHE A 30 15.12 7.02 0.81
CA PHE A 30 15.50 7.25 2.19
C PHE A 30 14.49 6.64 3.15
N ARG A 31 14.80 6.74 4.44
CA ARG A 31 13.95 6.21 5.51
C ARG A 31 12.55 6.79 5.43
N GLU A 32 12.44 8.08 5.14
CA GLU A 32 11.19 8.83 5.05
C GLU A 32 10.28 8.28 3.94
N ASP A 33 10.85 7.85 2.82
CA ASP A 33 10.10 7.23 1.72
C ASP A 33 9.52 5.87 2.13
N ALA A 34 10.29 5.09 2.91
CA ALA A 34 9.83 3.82 3.45
C ALA A 34 8.71 4.02 4.50
N GLU A 35 8.84 5.04 5.35
CA GLU A 35 7.83 5.40 6.33
C GLU A 35 6.53 5.86 5.64
N GLU A 36 6.61 6.72 4.62
CA GLU A 36 5.43 7.13 3.83
C GLU A 36 4.76 5.93 3.15
N ALA A 37 5.56 5.03 2.56
CA ALA A 37 5.05 3.82 1.93
C ALA A 37 4.32 2.91 2.93
N LEU A 38 4.85 2.77 4.14
CA LEU A 38 4.23 1.99 5.21
C LEU A 38 2.90 2.60 5.64
N GLU A 39 2.87 3.91 5.94
CA GLU A 39 1.64 4.62 6.33
C GLU A 39 0.54 4.47 5.26
N MET A 40 0.91 4.58 3.98
CA MET A 40 0.01 4.39 2.85
C MET A 40 -0.61 2.99 2.80
N VAL A 41 0.20 1.95 3.06
CA VAL A 41 -0.26 0.56 3.12
C VAL A 41 -1.17 0.35 4.32
N GLU A 42 -0.76 0.78 5.51
CA GLU A 42 -1.53 0.62 6.75
C GLU A 42 -2.90 1.29 6.65
N TYR A 43 -2.96 2.53 6.15
CA TYR A 43 -4.22 3.24 5.95
C TYR A 43 -5.18 2.44 5.04
N THR A 44 -4.65 1.94 3.92
CA THR A 44 -5.45 1.20 2.94
C THR A 44 -5.90 -0.16 3.50
N PHE A 45 -4.98 -0.90 4.11
CA PHE A 45 -5.22 -2.21 4.70
C PHE A 45 -6.25 -2.13 5.83
N ASN A 46 -6.09 -1.18 6.74
CA ASN A 46 -6.99 -1.00 7.87
C ASN A 46 -8.40 -0.59 7.40
N GLY A 47 -8.49 0.33 6.42
CA GLY A 47 -9.75 0.74 5.83
C GLY A 47 -10.51 -0.43 5.18
N VAL A 48 -9.83 -1.21 4.34
CA VAL A 48 -10.44 -2.38 3.68
C VAL A 48 -10.81 -3.47 4.69
N SER A 49 -9.95 -3.74 5.67
CA SER A 49 -10.19 -4.75 6.71
C SER A 49 -11.42 -4.40 7.54
N LYS A 50 -11.60 -3.12 7.90
CA LYS A 50 -12.80 -2.65 8.60
C LYS A 50 -14.06 -2.86 7.76
N LEU A 51 -14.05 -2.44 6.50
CA LEU A 51 -15.19 -2.60 5.59
C LEU A 51 -15.56 -4.07 5.40
N LEU A 52 -14.56 -4.94 5.23
CA LEU A 52 -14.77 -6.38 5.09
C LEU A 52 -15.38 -6.98 6.37
N SER A 53 -14.85 -6.63 7.54
CA SER A 53 -15.36 -7.09 8.83
C SER A 53 -16.81 -6.66 9.07
N GLU A 54 -17.15 -5.40 8.80
CA GLU A 54 -18.51 -4.88 8.90
C GLU A 54 -19.45 -5.59 7.92
N TYR A 55 -19.03 -5.79 6.67
CA TYR A 55 -19.81 -6.51 5.68
C TYR A 55 -20.07 -7.96 6.11
N SER A 56 -19.04 -8.70 6.52
CA SER A 56 -19.18 -10.08 6.99
C SER A 56 -20.09 -10.20 8.21
N SER A 57 -20.07 -9.21 9.11
CA SER A 57 -20.95 -9.19 10.29
C SER A 57 -22.41 -8.97 9.91
N ARG A 58 -22.69 -8.04 8.99
CA ARG A 58 -24.05 -7.79 8.49
C ARG A 58 -24.62 -8.96 7.69
N VAL A 59 -23.79 -9.65 6.91
CA VAL A 59 -24.22 -10.85 6.18
C VAL A 59 -24.65 -11.93 7.17
N ARG A 60 -23.83 -12.22 8.18
CA ARG A 60 -24.19 -13.18 9.24
C ARG A 60 -25.52 -12.81 9.92
N GLU A 61 -25.72 -11.56 10.29
CA GLU A 61 -26.97 -11.12 10.93
C GLU A 61 -28.21 -11.35 10.06
N LYS A 62 -28.09 -11.18 8.73
CA LYS A 62 -29.17 -11.46 7.78
C LYS A 62 -29.46 -12.95 7.60
N ASP A 63 -28.46 -13.81 7.76
CA ASP A 63 -28.65 -15.27 7.64
C ASP A 63 -29.41 -15.85 8.86
N PHE A 64 -29.53 -15.10 9.96
CA PHE A 64 -30.25 -15.49 11.18
C PHE A 64 -31.67 -14.90 11.30
N LEU A 65 -32.10 -14.05 10.37
CA LEU A 65 -33.44 -13.42 10.32
C LEU A 65 -34.29 -14.01 9.18
#